data_AF-B7KHC6-F1
#
_entry.id   AF-B7KHC6-F1
#
_cell.length_a   1.000
_cell.length_b   1.000
_cell.length_c   1.000
_cell.angle_alpha   90.00
_cell.angle_beta   90.00
_cell.angle_gamma   90.00
#
_symmetry.space_group_name_H-M   'P 1'
#
loop_
_entity.id
_entity.type
_entity.pdbx_description
1 polymer ?
#
loop_
_entity_poly.entity_id
_entity_poly.type
_entity_poly.pdbx_seq_one_letter_code
_entity_poly.pdbx_strand_id
1 'polypeptide(L)'
;MVKKLVCLFIILLVSLGSFPLVGLTEEIGQGEQLFQTYCVGCHPNGNNIIRRGKTLKSQALKRYKMDSLEAITNLVTYGKNNMSAFQDRLSQPEIESVARYVLEQAEKDWR
;
A
#
# COMPACT_ATOMS: atom_id res chain seq x y z
N MET A 1 -42.49 -12.96 39.90
CA MET A 1 -41.52 -11.84 39.73
C MET A 1 -40.19 -12.28 39.14
N VAL A 2 -39.67 -13.46 39.49
CA VAL A 2 -38.38 -14.01 39.00
C VAL A 2 -38.27 -14.10 37.47
N LYS A 3 -39.31 -14.56 36.74
CA LYS A 3 -39.32 -14.62 35.27
C LYS A 3 -39.14 -13.27 34.58
N LYS A 4 -39.69 -12.18 35.15
CA LYS A 4 -39.55 -10.81 34.62
C LYS A 4 -38.12 -10.28 34.84
N LEU A 5 -37.51 -10.65 35.96
CA LEU A 5 -36.13 -10.27 36.30
C LEU A 5 -35.10 -11.00 35.42
N VAL A 6 -35.33 -12.29 35.12
CA VAL A 6 -34.48 -13.08 34.21
C VAL A 6 -34.55 -12.57 32.77
N CYS A 7 -35.74 -12.19 32.28
CA CYS A 7 -35.87 -11.60 30.94
C CYS A 7 -35.18 -10.24 30.84
N LEU A 8 -35.26 -9.40 31.88
CA LEU A 8 -34.63 -8.09 31.90
C LEU A 8 -33.08 -8.19 31.88
N PHE A 9 -32.53 -9.19 32.58
CA PHE A 9 -31.08 -9.42 32.62
C PHE A 9 -30.53 -9.95 31.29
N ILE A 10 -31.31 -10.78 30.57
CA ILE A 10 -30.94 -11.29 29.24
C ILE A 10 -30.97 -10.17 28.19
N ILE A 11 -31.93 -9.24 28.26
CA ILE A 11 -32.01 -8.11 27.32
C ILE A 11 -30.87 -7.11 27.55
N LEU A 12 -30.45 -6.92 28.82
CA LEU A 12 -29.33 -6.05 29.17
C LEU A 12 -27.98 -6.63 28.72
N LEU A 13 -27.78 -7.95 28.74
CA LEU A 13 -26.55 -8.58 28.26
C LEU A 13 -26.39 -8.51 26.73
N VAL A 14 -27.49 -8.44 25.98
CA VAL A 14 -27.46 -8.37 24.50
C VAL A 14 -27.13 -6.96 24.00
N SER A 15 -27.42 -5.90 24.76
CA SER A 15 -27.13 -4.52 24.35
C SER A 15 -25.68 -4.07 24.57
N LEU A 16 -24.86 -4.83 25.32
CA LEU A 16 -23.42 -4.55 25.52
C LEU A 16 -22.50 -5.15 24.44
N GLY A 17 -23.04 -5.90 23.46
CA GLY A 17 -22.25 -6.65 22.48
C GLY A 17 -22.01 -5.96 21.12
N SER A 18 -22.55 -4.75 20.89
CA SER A 18 -22.44 -4.05 19.60
C SER A 18 -21.40 -2.94 19.65
N PHE A 19 -20.15 -3.28 19.94
CA PHE A 19 -19.05 -2.44 19.49
C PHE A 19 -18.84 -2.77 18.00
N PRO A 20 -18.98 -1.81 17.07
CA PRO A 20 -18.44 -2.04 15.74
C PRO A 20 -16.96 -2.29 15.95
N LEU A 21 -16.51 -3.49 15.63
CA LEU A 21 -15.10 -3.77 15.42
C LEU A 21 -14.71 -2.83 14.29
N VAL A 22 -14.13 -1.68 14.62
CA VAL A 22 -13.44 -0.84 13.65
C VAL A 22 -12.35 -1.75 13.14
N GLY A 23 -12.64 -2.38 12.00
CA GLY A 23 -11.68 -3.19 11.29
C GLY A 23 -10.51 -2.28 11.05
N LEU A 24 -9.40 -2.55 11.74
CA LEU A 24 -8.10 -2.16 11.26
C LEU A 24 -7.94 -2.95 9.96
N THR A 25 -8.45 -2.40 8.87
CA THR A 25 -8.10 -2.88 7.55
C THR A 25 -6.61 -2.64 7.47
N GLU A 26 -5.83 -3.69 7.65
CA GLU A 26 -4.47 -3.73 7.16
C GLU A 26 -4.54 -3.21 5.72
N GLU A 27 -4.04 -2.00 5.48
CA GLU A 27 -3.82 -1.38 4.17
C GLU A 27 -2.75 -2.19 3.42
N ILE A 28 -3.06 -3.46 3.21
CA ILE A 28 -2.36 -4.46 2.43
C ILE A 28 -3.34 -4.80 1.32
N GLY A 29 -3.38 -3.99 0.27
CA GLY A 29 -4.27 -4.34 -0.84
C GLY A 29 -4.22 -3.46 -2.08
N GLN A 30 -3.88 -2.18 -1.96
CA GLN A 30 -4.02 -1.27 -3.10
C GLN A 30 -2.73 -1.04 -3.89
N GLY A 31 -1.56 -1.42 -3.36
CA GLY A 31 -0.27 -1.15 -4.00
C GLY A 31 -0.16 -1.68 -5.43
N GLU A 32 -0.66 -2.89 -5.68
CA GLU A 32 -0.73 -3.45 -7.04
C GLU A 32 -1.64 -2.64 -7.96
N GLN A 33 -2.87 -2.37 -7.53
CA GLN A 33 -3.85 -1.61 -8.32
C GLN A 33 -3.35 -0.20 -8.66
N LEU A 34 -2.77 0.48 -7.67
CA LEU A 34 -2.16 1.79 -7.85
C LEU A 34 -0.96 1.72 -8.81
N PHE A 35 -0.10 0.70 -8.67
CA PHE A 35 1.00 0.49 -9.59
C PHE A 35 0.53 0.28 -11.03
N GLN A 36 -0.50 -0.55 -11.24
CA GLN A 36 -1.10 -0.80 -12.55
C GLN A 36 -1.75 0.46 -13.13
N THR A 37 -2.33 1.31 -12.28
CA THR A 37 -2.98 2.55 -12.72
C THR A 37 -1.97 3.64 -13.11
N TYR A 38 -0.91 3.80 -12.31
CA TYR A 38 -0.05 5.00 -12.37
C TYR A 38 1.38 4.74 -12.83
N CYS A 39 1.91 3.52 -12.65
CA CYS A 39 3.34 3.25 -12.77
C CYS A 39 3.69 2.32 -13.94
N VAL A 40 2.82 1.35 -14.24
CA VAL A 40 3.10 0.27 -15.21
C VAL A 40 3.40 0.79 -16.62
N GLY A 41 2.81 1.93 -17.01
CA GLY A 41 3.05 2.53 -18.33
C GLY A 41 4.53 2.81 -18.59
N CYS A 42 5.28 3.22 -17.56
CA CYS A 42 6.72 3.41 -17.66
C CYS A 42 7.53 2.20 -17.17
N HIS A 43 6.96 1.42 -16.24
CA HIS A 43 7.64 0.35 -15.52
C HIS A 43 7.03 -1.05 -15.72
N PRO A 44 6.80 -1.51 -16.97
CA PRO A 44 6.18 -2.80 -17.21
C PRO A 44 7.09 -3.93 -16.73
N ASN A 45 6.56 -4.86 -15.93
CA ASN A 45 7.30 -5.99 -15.33
C ASN A 45 8.58 -5.55 -14.59
N GLY A 46 8.55 -4.36 -13.98
CA GLY A 46 9.68 -3.78 -13.26
C GLY A 46 10.77 -3.19 -14.16
N ASN A 47 10.56 -3.08 -15.47
CA ASN A 47 11.50 -2.41 -16.37
C ASN A 47 11.41 -0.89 -16.27
N ASN A 48 12.07 -0.18 -17.18
CA ASN A 48 11.90 1.26 -17.34
C ASN A 48 12.08 1.63 -18.82
N ILE A 49 10.98 2.00 -19.48
CA ILE A 49 10.98 2.29 -20.92
C ILE A 49 11.70 3.61 -21.24
N ILE A 50 11.76 4.54 -20.28
CA ILE A 50 12.37 5.86 -20.44
C ILE A 50 13.88 5.78 -20.22
N ARG A 51 14.30 5.03 -19.19
CA ARG A 51 15.70 4.87 -18.79
C ARG A 51 16.02 3.41 -18.53
N ARG A 52 16.40 2.68 -19.59
CA ARG A 52 16.60 1.20 -19.59
C ARG A 52 17.46 0.65 -18.44
N GLY A 53 18.42 1.41 -17.90
CA GLY A 53 19.26 0.98 -16.77
C GLY A 53 18.68 1.27 -15.37
N LYS A 54 17.62 2.08 -15.26
CA LYS A 54 16.98 2.48 -14.00
C LYS A 54 15.65 1.74 -13.80
N THR A 55 15.73 0.42 -13.77
CA THR A 55 14.60 -0.49 -13.56
C THR A 55 14.21 -0.58 -12.08
N LEU A 56 13.08 -1.22 -11.80
CA LEU A 56 12.62 -1.58 -10.45
C LEU A 56 13.06 -2.99 -10.02
N LYS A 57 14.05 -3.58 -10.70
CA LYS A 57 14.68 -4.85 -10.31
C LYS A 57 15.62 -4.64 -9.12
N SER A 58 15.71 -5.64 -8.24
CA SER A 58 16.49 -5.57 -6.98
C SER A 58 17.92 -5.05 -7.16
N GLN A 59 18.65 -5.55 -8.18
CA GLN A 59 20.02 -5.10 -8.46
C GLN A 59 20.11 -3.60 -8.80
N ALA A 60 19.15 -3.08 -9.56
CA ALA A 60 19.12 -1.68 -9.93
C ALA A 60 18.72 -0.79 -8.74
N LEU A 61 17.72 -1.21 -7.95
CA LEU A 61 17.31 -0.52 -6.74
C LEU A 61 18.50 -0.36 -5.78
N LYS A 62 19.23 -1.44 -5.48
CA LYS A 62 20.45 -1.42 -4.66
C LYS A 62 21.53 -0.49 -5.24
N ARG A 63 21.82 -0.62 -6.53
CA ARG A 63 22.84 0.20 -7.22
C ARG A 63 22.54 1.70 -7.10
N TYR A 64 21.27 2.08 -7.16
CA TYR A 64 20.84 3.47 -7.11
C TYR A 64 20.35 3.93 -5.72
N LYS A 65 20.52 3.11 -4.67
CA LYS A 65 20.10 3.39 -3.29
C LYS A 65 18.60 3.66 -3.17
N MET A 66 17.80 2.85 -3.88
CA MET A 66 16.34 2.89 -3.93
C MET A 66 15.73 1.57 -3.41
N ASP A 67 16.46 0.84 -2.58
CA ASP A 67 16.09 -0.46 -2.00
C ASP A 67 15.49 -0.33 -0.59
N SER A 68 14.89 0.82 -0.27
CA SER A 68 14.18 1.05 0.98
C SER A 68 12.82 1.70 0.74
N LEU A 69 11.89 1.48 1.67
CA LEU A 69 10.55 2.06 1.62
C LEU A 69 10.62 3.59 1.54
N GLU A 70 11.40 4.20 2.44
CA GLU A 70 11.60 5.65 2.49
C GLU A 70 12.13 6.23 1.17
N ALA A 71 13.12 5.57 0.54
CA ALA A 71 13.70 6.07 -0.69
C ALA A 71 12.70 6.06 -1.86
N ILE A 72 11.92 4.98 -1.99
CA ILE A 72 10.90 4.88 -3.03
C ILE A 72 9.73 5.81 -2.74
N THR A 73 9.24 5.87 -1.50
CA THR A 73 8.17 6.81 -1.10
C THR A 73 8.56 8.23 -1.46
N ASN A 74 9.74 8.71 -1.03
CA ASN A 74 10.20 10.06 -1.38
C ASN A 74 10.31 10.27 -2.89
N LEU A 75 10.81 9.29 -3.64
CA LEU A 75 10.93 9.38 -5.09
C LEU A 75 9.56 9.48 -5.78
N VAL A 76 8.56 8.74 -5.31
CA VAL A 76 7.19 8.79 -5.84
C VAL A 76 6.50 10.09 -5.44
N THR A 77 6.67 10.55 -4.20
CA THR A 77 6.12 11.82 -3.72
C THR A 77 6.61 13.00 -4.56
N TYR A 78 7.92 13.15 -4.72
CA TYR A 78 8.52 14.36 -5.31
C TYR A 78 8.97 14.21 -6.76
N GLY A 79 8.99 12.99 -7.30
CA GLY A 79 9.53 12.72 -8.63
C GLY A 79 11.04 12.96 -8.72
N LYS A 80 11.61 12.69 -9.89
CA LYS A 80 13.02 13.00 -10.20
C LYS A 80 13.28 12.95 -11.70
N ASN A 81 13.76 14.05 -12.28
CA ASN A 81 14.01 14.18 -13.73
C ASN A 81 12.75 13.79 -14.53
N ASN A 82 12.82 12.72 -15.33
CA ASN A 82 11.74 12.27 -16.20
C ASN A 82 10.61 11.53 -15.47
N MET A 83 10.76 11.26 -14.17
CA MET A 83 9.71 10.66 -13.36
C MET A 83 8.93 11.78 -12.66
N SER A 84 7.64 11.91 -12.96
CA SER A 84 6.75 12.90 -12.35
C SER A 84 6.56 12.69 -10.84
N ALA A 85 6.23 13.75 -10.13
CA ALA A 85 5.75 13.71 -8.75
C ALA A 85 4.30 13.20 -8.70
N PHE A 86 3.94 12.47 -7.64
CA PHE A 86 2.59 11.92 -7.44
C PHE A 86 1.86 12.46 -6.20
N GLN A 87 2.49 13.33 -5.40
CA GLN A 87 1.87 13.92 -4.20
C GLN A 87 0.55 14.67 -4.46
N ASP A 88 0.33 15.18 -5.67
CA ASP A 88 -0.91 15.87 -6.05
C ASP A 88 -2.01 14.90 -6.52
N ARG A 89 -1.70 13.61 -6.63
CA ARG A 89 -2.60 12.56 -7.17
C ARG A 89 -2.85 11.42 -6.21
N LEU A 90 -1.90 11.13 -5.34
CA LEU A 90 -1.93 10.05 -4.38
C LEU A 90 -1.67 10.62 -2.98
N SER A 91 -2.43 10.14 -2.00
CA SER A 91 -2.16 10.35 -0.59
C SER A 91 -0.87 9.64 -0.16
N GLN A 92 -0.29 10.06 0.98
CA GLN A 92 0.93 9.42 1.48
C GLN A 92 0.77 7.91 1.75
N PRO A 93 -0.33 7.43 2.36
CA PRO A 93 -0.55 5.98 2.54
C PRO A 93 -0.63 5.21 1.20
N GLU A 94 -1.21 5.80 0.16
CA GLU A 94 -1.25 5.20 -1.18
C GLU A 94 0.15 5.12 -1.81
N ILE A 95 0.95 6.19 -1.67
CA ILE A 95 2.34 6.21 -2.12
C ILE A 95 3.17 5.13 -1.40
N GLU A 96 3.05 5.03 -0.08
CA GLU A 96 3.73 4.00 0.71
C GLU A 96 3.29 2.60 0.31
N SER A 97 2.02 2.41 -0.04
CA SER A 97 1.49 1.13 -0.52
C SER A 97 2.09 0.74 -1.87
N VAL A 98 2.23 1.69 -2.81
CA VAL A 98 2.95 1.46 -4.08
C VAL A 98 4.42 1.14 -3.83
N ALA A 99 5.07 1.87 -2.91
CA ALA A 99 6.47 1.66 -2.58
C ALA A 99 6.73 0.26 -1.99
N ARG A 100 5.88 -0.21 -1.07
CA ARG A 100 5.89 -1.60 -0.56
C ARG A 100 5.72 -2.60 -1.70
N TYR A 101 4.71 -2.42 -2.55
CA TYR A 101 4.48 -3.31 -3.69
C TYR A 101 5.71 -3.40 -4.59
N VAL A 102 6.37 -2.28 -4.90
CA VAL A 102 7.60 -2.29 -5.72
C VAL A 102 8.72 -3.12 -5.08
N LEU A 103 8.92 -3.00 -3.76
CA LEU A 103 9.95 -3.77 -3.05
C LEU A 103 9.61 -5.26 -3.04
N GLU A 104 8.38 -5.62 -2.71
CA GLU A 104 7.91 -7.02 -2.72
C GLU A 104 8.06 -7.66 -4.10
N GLN A 105 7.70 -6.94 -5.17
CA GLN A 105 7.88 -7.42 -6.53
C GLN A 105 9.37 -7.51 -6.91
N ALA A 106 10.20 -6.57 -6.46
CA ALA A 106 11.64 -6.64 -6.70
C ALA A 106 12.29 -7.85 -6.02
N GLU A 107 11.84 -8.26 -4.82
CA GLU A 107 12.28 -9.47 -4.14
C GLU A 107 11.86 -10.75 -4.87
N LYS A 108 10.70 -10.72 -5.53
CA LYS A 108 10.18 -11.82 -6.35
C LYS A 108 10.71 -11.80 -7.80
N ASP A 109 11.68 -10.94 -8.11
CA ASP A 109 12.18 -10.69 -9.47
C ASP A 109 11.10 -10.24 -10.48
N TRP A 110 9.96 -9.75 -9.99
CA TRP A 110 8.72 -9.49 -10.73
C TRP A 110 8.19 -10.74 -11.43
N ARG A 111 8.07 -11.84 -10.69
CA ARG A 111 7.45 -13.10 -11.10
C ARG A 111 6.38 -13.53 -10.11
#